data_AF-A0AAD4C7W2-F1
#
_entry.id   AF-A0AAD4C7W2-F1
#
_cell.length_a   1.000
_cell.length_b   1.000
_cell.length_c   1.000
_cell.angle_alpha   90.00
_cell.angle_beta   90.00
_cell.angle_gamma   90.00
#
_symmetry.space_group_name_H-M   'P 1'
#
loop_
_entity.id
_entity.type
_entity.pdbx_description
1 polymer ?
#
loop_
_entity_poly.entity_id
_entity_poly.type
_entity_poly.pdbx_seq_one_letter_code
_entity_poly.pdbx_strand_id
1 'polypeptide(L)'
;MSDSSVSSGRSLHSQGPIIDPLLAASGRTQTQSLKVRKKAASWNEEETTALLEFLITESPKSGDGNFKRVTWTAAASLMATRFVVVKGGPKDADACECRFQLVCLFFSI
;
A
#
# COMPACT_ATOMS: atom_id res chain seq x y z
N MET A 1 31.62 10.79 51.66
CA MET A 1 32.34 9.72 52.38
C MET A 1 31.53 8.45 52.11
N SER A 2 31.82 7.75 50.99
CA SER A 2 32.67 6.53 50.86
C SER A 2 31.94 5.31 51.45
N ASP A 3 31.62 4.22 50.74
CA ASP A 3 32.41 3.34 49.87
C ASP A 3 31.47 2.59 48.88
N SER A 4 31.79 2.41 47.59
CA SER A 4 32.52 1.26 46.96
C SER A 4 31.80 -0.10 47.18
N SER A 5 31.52 -0.99 46.21
CA SER A 5 32.42 -1.59 45.22
C SER A 5 31.70 -2.62 44.31
N VAL A 6 32.08 -2.59 43.02
CA VAL A 6 32.21 -3.62 41.96
C VAL A 6 31.50 -5.00 42.03
N SER A 7 30.81 -5.31 40.93
CA SER A 7 30.79 -6.63 40.25
C SER A 7 30.04 -6.45 38.91
N SER A 8 30.71 -6.28 37.75
CA SER A 8 31.40 -7.27 36.91
C SER A 8 30.57 -8.51 36.56
N GLY A 9 29.93 -8.47 35.39
CA GLY A 9 29.09 -9.54 34.88
C GLY A 9 28.97 -9.54 33.36
N ARG A 10 30.12 -9.45 32.69
CA ARG A 10 30.47 -10.08 31.39
C ARG A 10 29.41 -10.05 30.27
N SER A 11 29.74 -9.27 29.24
CA SER A 11 29.26 -9.43 27.87
C SER A 11 29.22 -10.91 27.48
N LEU A 12 28.01 -11.44 27.29
CA LEU A 12 27.78 -12.66 26.55
C LEU A 12 27.35 -12.23 25.15
N HIS A 13 28.32 -11.75 24.37
CA HIS A 13 28.25 -11.86 22.93
C HIS A 13 28.28 -13.37 22.66
N SER A 14 27.10 -13.99 22.64
CA SER A 14 27.00 -15.38 22.20
C SER A 14 27.49 -15.40 20.76
N GLN A 15 28.70 -15.94 20.56
CA GLN A 15 29.13 -16.39 19.25
C GLN A 15 28.15 -17.50 18.85
N GLY A 16 27.08 -17.09 18.18
CA GLY A 16 26.25 -17.99 17.41
C GLY A 16 27.12 -18.63 16.33
N PRO A 17 26.75 -19.84 15.83
CA PRO A 17 27.50 -20.50 14.78
C PRO A 17 27.68 -19.54 13.61
N ILE A 18 28.83 -19.59 12.93
CA ILE A 18 29.00 -18.97 11.62
C ILE A 18 28.04 -19.72 10.69
N ILE A 19 26.79 -19.27 10.68
CA ILE A 19 25.82 -19.70 9.68
C ILE A 19 26.18 -18.90 8.45
N ASP A 20 26.68 -19.62 7.45
CA ASP A 20 26.80 -19.16 6.09
C ASP A 20 25.58 -18.30 5.74
N PRO A 21 25.73 -17.04 5.28
CA PRO A 21 24.61 -16.16 4.98
C PRO A 21 23.59 -16.74 3.98
N LEU A 22 23.93 -17.86 3.33
CA LEU A 22 23.07 -18.55 2.37
C LEU A 22 22.02 -19.50 3.00
N LEU A 23 22.18 -19.94 4.25
CA LEU A 23 21.25 -20.91 4.87
C LEU A 23 20.35 -20.36 5.99
N ALA A 24 20.64 -19.17 6.54
CA ALA A 24 19.76 -18.51 7.51
C ALA A 24 18.49 -17.89 6.87
N ALA A 25 18.35 -17.94 5.54
CA ALA A 25 17.19 -17.44 4.81
C ALA A 25 16.04 -18.44 4.68
N SER A 26 16.13 -19.63 5.31
CA SER A 26 15.15 -20.72 5.13
C SER A 26 14.21 -20.96 6.33
N GLY A 27 14.10 -20.01 7.27
CA GLY A 27 13.40 -20.21 8.55
C GLY A 27 12.39 -19.15 8.97
N ARG A 28 12.18 -18.09 8.18
CA ARG A 28 11.02 -17.19 8.36
C ARG A 28 10.30 -17.08 7.05
N THR A 29 9.14 -17.71 6.97
CA THR A 29 8.10 -17.46 5.98
C THR A 29 7.52 -16.06 6.21
N GLN A 30 8.36 -15.04 6.11
CA GLN A 30 7.92 -13.74 5.68
C GLN A 30 8.44 -13.67 4.25
N THR A 31 7.55 -13.96 3.31
CA THR A 31 7.73 -13.58 1.91
C THR A 31 7.96 -12.08 1.91
N GLN A 32 9.22 -11.65 2.11
CA GLN A 32 9.72 -10.40 1.62
C GLN A 32 9.70 -10.57 0.11
N SER A 33 8.49 -10.49 -0.45
CA SER A 33 8.30 -10.05 -1.82
C SER A 33 9.19 -8.83 -1.92
N LEU A 34 10.28 -8.96 -2.67
CA LEU A 34 11.08 -7.83 -3.12
C LEU A 34 10.05 -6.78 -3.49
N LYS A 35 9.88 -5.74 -2.65
CA LYS A 35 8.84 -4.73 -2.86
C LYS A 35 9.30 -3.91 -4.06
N VAL A 36 9.12 -4.48 -5.25
CA VAL A 36 9.08 -3.74 -6.49
C VAL A 36 7.95 -2.76 -6.27
N ARG A 37 8.32 -1.50 -5.96
CA ARG A 37 7.35 -0.43 -5.80
C ARG A 37 6.67 -0.31 -7.15
N LYS A 38 5.42 -0.78 -7.23
CA LYS A 38 4.61 -0.63 -8.44
C LYS A 38 4.60 0.85 -8.79
N LYS A 39 4.79 1.15 -10.07
CA LYS A 39 4.75 2.52 -10.57
C LYS A 39 3.40 3.12 -10.16
N ALA A 40 3.41 4.32 -9.58
CA ALA A 40 2.16 4.99 -9.21
C ALA A 40 1.39 5.38 -10.48
N ALA A 41 0.07 5.16 -10.48
CA ALA A 41 -0.81 5.70 -11.52
C ALA A 41 -0.73 7.23 -11.49
N SER A 42 -0.51 7.86 -12.65
CA SER A 42 -0.66 9.31 -12.75
C SER A 42 -2.09 9.63 -13.16
N TRP A 43 -2.67 10.63 -12.51
CA TRP A 43 -4.05 11.04 -12.70
C TRP A 43 -4.08 12.47 -13.23
N ASN A 44 -4.74 12.68 -14.36
CA ASN A 44 -5.15 14.02 -14.79
C ASN A 44 -6.54 14.38 -14.24
N GLU A 45 -6.99 15.58 -14.54
CA GLU A 45 -8.29 16.09 -14.07
C GLU A 45 -9.44 15.33 -14.71
N GLU A 46 -9.34 14.96 -15.98
CA GLU A 46 -10.37 14.24 -16.73
C GLU A 46 -10.58 12.81 -16.21
N GLU A 47 -9.49 12.09 -15.94
CA GLU A 47 -9.48 10.75 -15.35
C GLU A 47 -10.04 10.77 -13.93
N THR A 48 -9.65 11.79 -13.14
CA THR A 48 -10.17 11.94 -11.78
C THR A 48 -11.68 12.23 -11.80
N THR A 49 -12.12 13.10 -12.72
CA THR A 49 -13.54 13.44 -12.88
C THR A 49 -14.36 12.23 -13.31
N ALA A 50 -13.89 11.47 -14.31
CA ALA A 50 -14.58 10.27 -14.79
C ALA A 50 -14.69 9.19 -13.69
N LEU A 51 -13.67 9.04 -12.84
CA LEU A 51 -13.74 8.17 -11.68
C LEU A 51 -14.81 8.65 -10.68
N LEU A 52 -14.84 9.94 -10.36
CA LEU A 52 -15.81 10.50 -9.41
C LEU A 52 -17.25 10.42 -9.93
N GLU A 53 -17.50 10.75 -11.20
CA GLU A 53 -18.82 10.63 -11.82
C GLU A 53 -19.36 9.20 -11.75
N PHE A 54 -18.50 8.22 -12.02
CA PHE A 54 -18.86 6.81 -11.88
C PHE A 54 -19.22 6.46 -10.44
N LEU A 55 -18.40 6.86 -9.47
CA LEU A 55 -18.63 6.59 -8.06
C LEU A 55 -19.89 7.29 -7.53
N ILE A 56 -20.18 8.52 -7.95
CA ILE A 56 -21.43 9.23 -7.60
C ILE A 56 -22.63 8.46 -8.14
N THR A 57 -22.57 7.97 -9.38
CA THR A 57 -23.63 7.16 -9.99
C THR A 57 -23.85 5.83 -9.25
N GLU A 58 -22.78 5.22 -8.74
CA GLU A 58 -22.84 3.98 -7.95
C GLU A 58 -23.12 4.21 -6.46
N SER A 59 -22.95 5.44 -5.94
CA SER A 59 -23.13 5.80 -4.53
C SER A 59 -24.51 5.52 -3.96
N PRO A 60 -25.66 5.79 -4.62
CA PRO A 60 -26.98 5.50 -4.04
C PRO A 60 -27.23 4.00 -3.86
N LYS A 61 -26.42 3.13 -4.48
CA LYS A 61 -26.48 1.67 -4.33
C LYS A 61 -25.66 1.16 -3.15
N SER A 62 -24.75 1.97 -2.62
CA SER A 62 -23.84 1.63 -1.52
C SER A 62 -24.26 2.38 -0.26
N GLY A 63 -25.30 1.90 0.42
CA GLY A 63 -25.90 2.56 1.59
C GLY A 63 -25.03 2.66 2.87
N ASP A 64 -23.73 2.39 2.78
CA ASP A 64 -22.82 2.26 3.93
C ASP A 64 -21.61 3.23 3.87
N GLY A 65 -21.65 4.19 2.94
CA GLY A 65 -20.58 5.19 2.74
C GLY A 65 -19.26 4.63 2.18
N ASN A 66 -19.09 3.31 2.16
CA ASN A 66 -17.92 2.63 1.64
C ASN A 66 -18.28 1.84 0.38
N PHE A 67 -17.53 2.08 -0.68
CA PHE A 67 -17.65 1.30 -1.91
C PHE A 67 -17.08 -0.10 -1.71
N LYS A 68 -17.82 -1.11 -2.17
CA LYS A 68 -17.35 -2.50 -2.15
C LYS A 68 -16.25 -2.68 -3.19
N ARG A 69 -15.39 -3.68 -3.01
CA ARG A 69 -14.34 -4.06 -4.00
C ARG A 69 -14.90 -4.22 -5.41
N VAL A 70 -16.13 -4.74 -5.55
CA VAL A 70 -16.79 -4.88 -6.85
C VAL A 70 -16.98 -3.54 -7.58
N THR A 71 -17.27 -2.47 -6.86
CA THR A 71 -17.39 -1.11 -7.42
C THR A 71 -16.03 -0.59 -7.88
N TRP A 72 -14.96 -0.82 -7.09
CA TRP A 72 -13.60 -0.44 -7.48
C TRP A 72 -13.09 -1.21 -8.69
N THR A 73 -13.40 -2.50 -8.79
CA THR A 73 -13.10 -3.30 -9.99
C THR A 73 -13.83 -2.77 -11.22
N ALA A 74 -15.12 -2.43 -11.09
CA ALA A 74 -15.88 -1.84 -12.19
C ALA A 74 -15.32 -0.46 -12.60
N ALA A 75 -14.91 0.36 -11.63
CA ALA A 75 -14.24 1.62 -11.90
C ALA A 75 -12.92 1.42 -12.64
N ALA A 76 -12.11 0.44 -12.24
CA ALA A 76 -10.87 0.09 -12.95
C ALA A 76 -11.12 -0.36 -14.39
N SER A 77 -12.17 -1.16 -14.63
CA SER A 77 -12.60 -1.53 -16.00
C SER A 77 -13.05 -0.32 -16.81
N LEU A 78 -13.79 0.62 -16.20
CA LEU A 78 -14.13 1.89 -16.85
C LEU A 78 -12.87 2.70 -17.20
N MET A 79 -11.91 2.80 -16.29
CA MET A 79 -10.66 3.52 -16.53
C MET A 79 -9.85 2.88 -17.67
N ALA A 80 -9.75 1.55 -17.70
CA ALA A 80 -9.05 0.84 -18.76
C ALA A 80 -9.73 0.98 -20.13
N THR A 81 -11.07 1.06 -20.17
CA THR A 81 -11.82 1.22 -21.43
C THR A 81 -11.83 2.66 -21.93
N ARG A 82 -11.96 3.66 -21.03
CA ARG A 82 -12.01 5.08 -21.36
C ARG A 82 -10.63 5.68 -21.64
N PHE A 83 -9.61 5.24 -20.91
CA PHE A 83 -8.25 5.81 -20.94
C PHE A 83 -7.24 4.73 -21.35
N VAL A 84 -7.24 4.41 -22.65
CA VAL A 84 -6.35 3.39 -23.24
C VAL A 84 -4.87 3.78 -23.10
N VAL A 85 -4.58 5.09 -23.10
CA VAL A 85 -3.24 5.62 -22.87
C VAL A 85 -3.05 5.88 -21.39
N VAL A 86 -2.46 4.91 -20.68
CA VAL A 86 -2.18 5.05 -19.25
C VAL A 86 -0.81 5.69 -19.05
N LYS A 87 -0.79 6.92 -18.54
CA LYS A 87 0.44 7.53 -18.01
C LYS A 87 0.69 7.01 -16.59
N GLY A 88 1.95 6.72 -16.26
CA GLY A 88 2.32 6.19 -14.95
C GLY A 88 2.19 4.67 -14.87
N GLY A 89 1.71 4.17 -13.73
CA GLY A 89 1.34 2.76 -13.52
C GLY A 89 -0.13 2.46 -13.78
N PRO A 90 -0.54 1.20 -13.64
CA PRO A 90 -1.90 0.76 -13.95
C PRO A 90 -2.94 1.41 -13.02
N LYS A 91 -4.08 1.77 -13.58
CA LYS A 91 -5.26 2.26 -12.84
C LYS A 91 -6.14 1.08 -12.43
N ASP A 92 -5.60 0.21 -11.59
CA ASP A 92 -6.34 -0.91 -11.01
C ASP A 92 -7.32 -0.45 -9.91
N ALA A 93 -8.06 -1.40 -9.33
CA ALA A 93 -9.05 -1.12 -8.30
C ALA A 93 -8.44 -0.40 -7.09
N ASP A 94 -7.27 -0.86 -6.65
CA ASP A 94 -6.52 -0.26 -5.55
C ASP A 94 -6.11 1.19 -5.89
N ALA A 95 -5.67 1.45 -7.12
CA ALA A 95 -5.33 2.80 -7.56
C ALA A 95 -6.56 3.73 -7.58
N CYS A 96 -7.72 3.23 -8.01
CA CYS A 96 -8.97 3.99 -8.02
C CYS A 96 -9.42 4.35 -6.59
N GLU A 97 -9.36 3.38 -5.66
CA GLU A 97 -9.68 3.61 -4.26
C GLU A 97 -8.72 4.61 -3.62
N CYS A 98 -7.41 4.42 -3.80
CA CYS A 98 -6.40 5.36 -3.31
C CYS A 98 -6.63 6.77 -3.84
N ARG A 99 -6.98 6.90 -5.13
CA ARG A 99 -7.24 8.21 -5.73
C ARG A 99 -8.47 8.87 -5.12
N PHE A 100 -9.56 8.12 -4.94
CA PHE A 100 -10.77 8.63 -4.31
C PHE A 100 -10.50 9.10 -2.87
N GLN A 101 -9.81 8.31 -2.06
CA GLN A 101 -9.44 8.69 -0.69
C GLN A 101 -8.60 9.97 -0.67
N LEU A 102 -7.61 10.09 -1.56
CA LEU A 102 -6.82 11.32 -1.68
C LEU A 102 -7.69 12.52 -2.03
N VAL A 103 -8.60 12.39 -3.00
CA VAL A 103 -9.54 13.45 -3.36
C VAL A 103 -10.38 13.84 -2.14
N CYS A 104 -10.99 12.89 -1.43
CA CYS A 104 -11.78 13.17 -0.23
C CYS A 104 -10.97 13.90 0.85
N LEU A 105 -9.69 13.55 1.06
CA LEU A 105 -8.81 14.25 2.00
C LEU A 105 -8.55 15.71 1.60
N PHE A 106 -8.36 15.98 0.31
CA PHE A 106 -8.15 17.34 -0.20
C PHE A 106 -9.39 18.23 -0.05
N PHE A 107 -10.59 17.64 -0.12
CA PHE A 107 -11.83 18.41 -0.08
C PHE A 107 -12.42 18.59 1.33
N SER A 108 -11.86 17.97 2.39
CA SER A 108 -12.35 18.06 3.80
C SER A 108 -13.85 18.35 3.88
N ILE A 109 -14.65 17.40 3.39
CA ILE A 109 -16.11 17.35 3.59
C ILE A 109 -16.38 16.50 4.83
#